data_AF-A0A439TME9-F1
#
_entry.id   AF-A0A439TME9-F1
#
_cell.length_a   1.000
_cell.length_b   1.000
_cell.length_c   1.000
_cell.angle_alpha   90.00
_cell.angle_beta   90.00
_cell.angle_gamma   90.00
#
_symmetry.space_group_name_H-M   'P 1'
#
loop_
_entity.id
_entity.type
_entity.pdbx_description
1 polymer ?
#
loop_
_entity_poly.entity_id
_entity_poly.type
_entity_poly.pdbx_seq_one_letter_code
_entity_poly.pdbx_strand_id
1 'polypeptide(L)' 'ASSLVASERWHPADGRMSLPVLTLDEEAFIANRDLFLRYAREQGAMIAPHAKTPMAPDLARSLVEAGAWGTT' A
#
# COMPACT_ATOMS: atom_id res chain seq x y z
N ALA A 1 -2.54 -11.70 0.10
CA ALA A 1 -3.52 -12.37 -0.77
C ALA A 1 -3.70 -11.61 -2.10
N SER A 2 -2.61 -11.22 -2.78
CA SER A 2 -2.67 -10.33 -3.97
C SER A 2 -2.18 -11.00 -5.27
N SER A 3 -1.45 -12.11 -5.20
CA SER A 3 -0.79 -12.72 -6.37
C SER A 3 -1.74 -13.27 -7.43
N LEU A 4 -2.93 -13.77 -7.03
CA LEU A 4 -3.94 -14.29 -7.95
C LEU A 4 -4.62 -13.18 -8.76
N VAL A 5 -4.77 -11.98 -8.20
CA VAL A 5 -5.35 -10.84 -8.93
C VAL A 5 -4.30 -10.25 -9.88
N ALA A 6 -3.05 -10.15 -9.43
CA ALA A 6 -1.95 -9.65 -10.27
C ALA A 6 -1.70 -10.55 -11.50
N SER A 7 -1.86 -11.87 -11.39
CA SER A 7 -1.66 -12.79 -12.52
C SER A 7 -2.65 -12.60 -13.67
N GLU A 8 -3.84 -12.07 -13.39
CA GLU A 8 -4.89 -11.85 -14.39
C GLU A 8 -4.59 -10.69 -15.35
N ARG A 9 -3.64 -9.81 -14.98
CA ARG A 9 -3.28 -8.60 -15.77
C ARG A 9 -4.51 -7.81 -16.21
N TRP A 10 -5.46 -7.64 -15.30
CA TRP A 10 -6.64 -6.81 -15.53
C TRP A 10 -6.28 -5.34 -15.44
N HIS A 11 -6.81 -4.56 -16.38
CA HIS A 11 -6.74 -3.12 -16.36
C HIS A 11 -8.18 -2.56 -16.33
N PRO A 12 -8.52 -1.61 -15.43
CA PRO A 12 -9.90 -1.13 -15.25
C PRO A 12 -10.54 -0.55 -16.51
N ALA A 13 -9.74 -0.01 -17.42
CA ALA A 13 -10.23 0.57 -18.68
C ALA A 13 -10.61 -0.47 -19.74
N ASP A 14 -10.28 -1.75 -19.56
CA ASP A 14 -10.47 -2.80 -20.58
C ASP A 14 -11.89 -3.37 -20.62
N GLY A 15 -12.77 -2.96 -19.70
CA GLY A 15 -14.15 -3.46 -19.61
C GLY A 15 -14.29 -4.92 -19.12
N ARG A 16 -13.19 -5.55 -18.70
CA ARG A 16 -13.16 -6.95 -18.21
C ARG A 16 -13.53 -7.10 -16.74
N MET A 17 -13.51 -6.00 -15.99
CA MET A 17 -13.77 -5.97 -14.55
C MET A 17 -15.22 -5.55 -14.28
N SER A 18 -15.87 -6.20 -13.31
CA SER A 18 -17.18 -5.75 -12.81
C SER A 18 -17.02 -4.41 -12.09
N LEU A 19 -17.73 -3.38 -12.56
CA LEU A 19 -17.70 -2.03 -12.00
C LEU A 19 -18.90 -1.81 -11.04
N PRO A 20 -18.75 -1.00 -9.97
CA PRO A 20 -17.58 -0.19 -9.62
C PRO A 20 -16.45 -1.01 -8.97
N VAL A 21 -15.21 -0.67 -9.28
CA VAL A 21 -14.01 -1.24 -8.65
C VAL A 21 -13.08 -0.13 -8.19
N LEU A 22 -12.47 -0.30 -7.01
CA LEU A 22 -11.41 0.55 -6.52
C LEU A 22 -10.06 -0.08 -6.87
N THR A 23 -9.20 0.68 -7.55
CA THR A 23 -7.83 0.27 -7.85
C THR A 23 -6.83 1.16 -7.15
N LEU A 24 -5.66 0.58 -6.85
CA LEU A 24 -4.51 1.28 -6.29
C LEU A 24 -3.34 1.11 -7.26
N ASP A 25 -2.65 2.21 -7.55
CA ASP A 25 -1.39 2.19 -8.29
C ASP A 25 -0.25 1.79 -7.34
N GLU A 26 0.41 0.68 -7.64
CA GLU A 26 1.46 0.11 -6.80
C GLU A 26 2.73 0.97 -6.77
N GLU A 27 3.14 1.53 -7.91
CA GLU A 27 4.33 2.37 -7.99
C GLU A 27 4.13 3.68 -7.22
N ALA A 28 2.97 4.31 -7.37
CA ALA A 28 2.62 5.51 -6.62
C ALA A 28 2.53 5.23 -5.12
N PHE A 29 1.97 4.07 -4.71
CA PHE A 29 1.93 3.66 -3.31
C PHE A 29 3.34 3.49 -2.72
N ILE A 30 4.23 2.77 -3.43
CA ILE A 30 5.62 2.55 -3.02
C ILE A 30 6.37 3.88 -2.90
N ALA A 31 6.25 4.77 -3.89
CA ALA A 31 6.90 6.07 -3.87
C ALA A 31 6.43 6.92 -2.67
N ASN A 32 5.12 6.95 -2.39
CA ASN A 32 4.54 7.69 -1.27
C ASN A 32 4.99 7.12 0.09
N ARG A 33 4.99 5.79 0.23
CA ARG A 33 5.49 5.10 1.43
C ARG A 33 6.94 5.48 1.69
N ASP A 34 7.81 5.31 0.70
CA ASP A 34 9.25 5.48 0.88
C ASP A 34 9.62 6.94 1.15
N LEU A 35 8.92 7.88 0.52
CA LEU A 35 9.05 9.31 0.79
C LEU A 35 8.71 9.63 2.26
N PHE A 36 7.57 9.16 2.75
CA PHE A 36 7.12 9.45 4.11
C PHE A 36 8.00 8.80 5.17
N LEU A 37 8.37 7.52 4.99
CA LEU A 37 9.25 6.81 5.92
C LEU A 37 10.64 7.45 5.97
N ARG A 38 11.18 7.88 4.81
CA ARG A 38 12.45 8.62 4.77
C ARG A 38 12.36 9.92 5.56
N TYR A 39 11.30 10.71 5.33
CA TYR A 39 11.09 11.96 6.06
C TYR A 39 11.00 11.73 7.57
N ALA A 40 10.19 10.76 8.03
CA ALA A 40 10.06 10.44 9.46
C ALA A 40 11.41 10.08 10.10
N ARG A 41 12.23 9.28 9.39
CA ARG A 41 13.59 8.93 9.83
C ARG A 41 14.51 10.15 9.91
N GLU A 42 14.47 11.05 8.92
CA GLU A 42 15.26 12.28 8.92
C GLU A 42 14.90 13.21 10.09
N GLN A 43 13.65 13.16 10.55
CA GLN A 43 13.18 13.87 11.74
C GLN A 43 13.43 13.10 13.06
N GLY A 44 14.05 11.91 13.01
CA GLY A 44 14.28 11.08 14.20
C GLY A 44 13.02 10.46 14.80
N ALA A 45 11.92 10.38 14.05
CA ALA A 45 10.64 9.86 14.52
C ALA A 45 10.47 8.36 14.17
N MET A 46 9.98 7.59 15.14
CA MET A 46 9.42 6.26 14.90
C MET A 46 7.91 6.36 14.71
N ILE A 47 7.39 5.74 13.66
CA ILE A 47 5.98 5.83 13.29
C ILE A 47 5.32 4.46 13.24
N ALA A 48 4.08 4.41 13.70
CA ALA A 48 3.18 3.27 13.61
C ALA A 48 1.93 3.69 12.81
N PRO A 49 1.91 3.46 11.48
CA PRO A 49 0.78 3.86 10.64
C PRO A 49 -0.52 3.19 11.08
N HIS A 50 -1.63 3.93 11.01
CA HIS A 50 -2.95 3.40 11.36
C HIS A 50 -3.52 2.60 10.19
N ALA A 51 -3.58 1.27 10.32
CA ALA A 51 -4.12 0.35 9.32
C ALA A 51 -5.64 0.24 9.33
N LYS A 52 -6.32 0.83 10.34
CA LYS A 52 -7.79 0.76 10.49
C LYS A 52 -8.58 1.31 9.30
N THR A 53 -8.01 2.26 8.55
CA THR A 53 -8.73 2.96 7.48
C THR A 53 -8.77 2.11 6.21
N PRO A 54 -7.65 1.60 5.68
CA PRO A 54 -7.69 0.69 4.54
C PRO A 54 -8.13 -0.72 4.92
N MET A 55 -7.96 -1.13 6.18
CA MET A 55 -8.16 -2.52 6.64
C MET A 55 -7.53 -3.56 5.70
N ALA A 56 -6.40 -3.21 5.08
CA ALA A 56 -5.70 -4.03 4.09
C ALA A 56 -4.39 -4.56 4.71
N PRO A 57 -4.35 -5.82 5.18
CA PRO A 57 -3.18 -6.37 5.86
C PRO A 57 -1.92 -6.38 5.00
N ASP A 58 -2.07 -6.53 3.68
CA ASP A 58 -0.94 -6.51 2.74
C ASP A 58 -0.28 -5.11 2.67
N LEU A 59 -1.06 -4.02 2.78
CA LEU A 59 -0.51 -2.66 2.86
C LEU A 59 0.17 -2.41 4.20
N ALA A 60 -0.45 -2.84 5.31
CA ALA A 60 0.15 -2.70 6.65
C ALA A 60 1.50 -3.45 6.74
N ARG A 61 1.57 -4.66 6.18
CA ARG A 61 2.80 -5.45 6.08
C ARG A 61 3.87 -4.69 5.28
N SER A 62 3.51 -4.14 4.12
CA SER A 62 4.42 -3.36 3.28
C SER A 62 5.04 -2.17 4.00
N LEU A 63 4.27 -1.48 4.86
CA LEU A 63 4.79 -0.36 5.68
C LEU A 63 5.80 -0.83 6.72
N VAL A 64 5.51 -1.94 7.41
CA VAL A 64 6.41 -2.53 8.42
C VAL A 64 7.69 -3.05 7.77
N GLU A 65 7.59 -3.76 6.65
CA GLU A 65 8.75 -4.25 5.88
C GLU A 65 9.63 -3.10 5.36
N ALA A 66 9.03 -1.95 5.05
CA ALA A 66 9.75 -0.76 4.61
C ALA A 66 10.36 0.08 5.77
N GLY A 67 10.14 -0.32 7.04
CA GLY A 67 10.80 0.28 8.20
C GLY A 67 9.90 1.10 9.13
N ALA A 68 8.58 0.99 9.04
CA ALA A 68 7.71 1.44 10.12
C ALA A 68 7.97 0.64 11.41
N TRP A 69 7.81 1.27 12.58
CA TRP A 69 8.03 0.61 13.88
C TRP A 69 6.99 -0.47 14.17
N GLY A 70 5.78 -0.28 13.67
CA GLY A 70 4.64 -1.18 13.82
C GLY A 70 3.44 -0.64 13.05
N THR A 71 2.24 -1.10 13.39
CA THR A 71 0.98 -0.62 12.82
C THR A 71 -0.10 -0.61 13.90
N THR A 72 -1.08 0.30 13.78
CA THR A 72 -2.20 0.45 14.75
C THR A 72 -3.58 0.32 14.13
#